data_AF-D1AJ26-F1
#
_entry.id   AF-D1AJ26-F1
#
_cell.length_a   1.000
_cell.length_b   1.000
_cell.length_c   1.000
_cell.angle_alpha   90.00
_cell.angle_beta   90.00
_cell.angle_gamma   90.00
#
_symmetry.space_group_name_H-M   'P 1'
#
loop_
_entity.id
_entity.type
_entity.pdbx_description
1 polymer ?
#
loop_
_entity_poly.entity_id
_entity_poly.type
_entity_poly.pdbx_seq_one_letter_code
_entity_poly.pdbx_strand_id
1 'polypeptide(L)'
;MDLFLRLILVFLAYYLYVSYYKSVKIKTEKLEEMNGEFIFTYLSYIMKKEMYFDIYEVETVSFSKMIIKNKEFSRLTLVITLENNDIIRLFNKRNAIIFFKSCKENSPVLYEEIFVKSDIFGGMPGFFGLTSLRDIVENEIKRLEEEER
;
A
#
# COMPACT_ATOMS: atom_id res chain seq x y z
N MET A 1 44.48 7.93 6.67
CA MET A 1 43.27 7.56 5.89
C MET A 1 42.94 8.72 5.00
N ASP A 2 42.98 8.50 3.69
CA ASP A 2 42.70 9.51 2.66
C ASP A 2 41.33 10.17 2.88
N LEU A 3 41.25 11.49 2.72
CA LEU A 3 40.01 12.27 2.90
C LEU A 3 38.87 11.70 2.03
N PHE A 4 39.22 11.24 0.84
CA PHE A 4 38.32 10.62 -0.13
C PHE A 4 37.68 9.33 0.40
N LEU A 5 38.47 8.47 1.05
CA LEU A 5 37.98 7.22 1.64
C LEU A 5 36.98 7.50 2.78
N ARG A 6 37.25 8.53 3.59
CA ARG A 6 36.32 8.96 4.65
C ARG A 6 34.99 9.45 4.07
N LEU A 7 35.03 10.21 2.97
CA LEU A 7 33.84 10.71 2.30
C LEU A 7 32.97 9.58 1.73
N ILE A 8 33.61 8.57 1.10
CA ILE A 8 32.92 7.36 0.63
C ILE A 8 32.25 6.61 1.79
N LEU A 9 32.96 6.43 2.91
CA LEU A 9 32.41 5.75 4.08
C LEU A 9 31.20 6.47 4.67
N VAL A 10 31.24 7.81 4.77
CA VAL A 10 30.10 8.62 5.23
C VAL A 10 28.91 8.46 4.28
N PHE A 11 29.15 8.51 2.97
CA PHE A 11 28.09 8.34 1.97
C PHE A 11 27.47 6.94 2.03
N LEU A 12 28.30 5.90 2.17
CA LEU A 12 27.84 4.52 2.31
C LEU A 12 27.03 4.33 3.60
N ALA A 13 27.51 4.86 4.73
CA ALA A 13 26.78 4.80 6.00
C ALA A 13 25.42 5.52 5.91
N TYR A 14 25.37 6.70 5.30
CA TYR A 14 24.12 7.43 5.06
C TYR A 14 23.16 6.64 4.15
N TYR A 15 23.65 6.05 3.07
CA TYR A 15 22.84 5.22 2.16
C TYR A 15 22.26 4.00 2.88
N LEU A 16 23.08 3.29 3.67
CA LEU A 16 22.65 2.15 4.47
C LEU A 16 21.59 2.56 5.51
N TYR A 17 21.79 3.68 6.19
CA TYR A 17 20.82 4.23 7.14
C TYR A 17 19.45 4.49 6.50
N VAL A 18 19.43 5.18 5.35
CA VAL A 18 18.18 5.48 4.62
C VAL A 18 17.49 4.20 4.15
N SER A 19 18.25 3.23 3.63
CA SER A 19 17.72 1.94 3.16
C SER A 19 17.12 1.11 4.30
N TYR A 20 17.83 1.05 5.43
CA TYR A 20 17.38 0.38 6.64
C TYR A 20 16.11 1.03 7.19
N TYR A 21 16.11 2.36 7.34
CA TYR A 21 14.95 3.11 7.84
C TYR A 21 13.70 2.88 6.99
N LYS A 22 13.81 2.91 5.66
CA LYS A 22 12.70 2.58 4.75
C LYS A 22 12.16 1.17 5.00
N SER A 23 13.05 0.21 5.22
CA SER A 23 12.66 -1.18 5.46
C SER A 23 11.96 -1.35 6.81
N VAL A 24 12.44 -0.68 7.86
CA VAL A 24 11.78 -0.67 9.18
C VAL A 24 10.41 -0.02 9.11
N LYS A 25 10.29 1.13 8.43
CA LYS A 25 9.01 1.84 8.27
C LYS A 25 7.90 0.95 7.70
N ILE A 26 8.22 0.14 6.68
CA ILE A 26 7.26 -0.79 6.05
C ILE A 26 6.88 -1.92 7.02
N LYS A 27 7.85 -2.45 7.80
CA LYS A 27 7.58 -3.52 8.77
C LYS A 27 6.72 -3.06 9.94
N THR A 28 6.84 -1.81 10.34
CA THR A 28 6.06 -1.20 11.43
C THR A 28 4.68 -0.75 11.00
N GLU A 29 4.39 -0.75 9.71
CA GLU A 29 3.10 -0.36 9.17
C GLU A 29 2.07 -1.46 9.44
N LYS A 30 1.01 -1.12 10.17
CA LYS A 30 -0.10 -2.01 10.46
C LYS A 30 -1.41 -1.27 10.19
N LEU A 31 -2.30 -1.90 9.44
CA LEU A 31 -3.66 -1.44 9.25
C LEU A 31 -4.58 -2.46 9.92
N GLU A 32 -5.32 -2.03 10.92
CA GLU A 32 -6.38 -2.82 11.54
C GLU A 32 -7.71 -2.30 11.02
N GLU A 33 -8.63 -3.21 10.75
CA GLU A 33 -9.94 -2.92 10.20
C GLU A 33 -11.03 -3.49 11.11
N MET A 34 -12.07 -2.70 11.31
CA MET A 34 -13.22 -3.01 12.16
C MET A 34 -14.50 -2.47 11.49
N ASN A 35 -15.15 -3.29 10.66
CA ASN A 35 -16.42 -2.96 10.00
C ASN A 35 -16.42 -1.63 9.23
N GLY A 36 -15.37 -1.36 8.47
CA GLY A 36 -15.21 -0.11 7.70
C GLY A 36 -14.48 1.01 8.44
N GLU A 37 -14.25 0.89 9.73
CA GLU A 37 -13.34 1.77 10.48
C GLU A 37 -11.91 1.23 10.44
N PHE A 38 -10.93 2.13 10.31
CA PHE A 38 -9.52 1.76 10.20
C PHE A 38 -8.66 2.42 11.26
N ILE A 39 -7.73 1.64 11.81
CA ILE A 39 -6.64 2.12 12.64
C ILE A 39 -5.33 1.89 11.89
N PHE A 40 -4.74 2.97 11.39
CA PHE A 40 -3.46 2.94 10.70
C PHE A 40 -2.32 3.32 11.62
N THR A 41 -1.50 2.34 11.97
CA THR A 41 -0.27 2.53 12.75
C THR A 41 0.93 2.58 11.82
N TYR A 42 1.76 3.62 11.94
CA TYR A 42 2.99 3.74 11.17
C TYR A 42 4.13 4.36 11.98
N LEU A 43 5.38 4.09 11.60
CA LEU A 43 6.55 4.74 12.17
C LEU A 43 6.83 6.06 11.46
N SER A 44 6.78 7.15 12.22
CA SER A 44 7.14 8.50 11.80
C SER A 44 8.47 8.91 12.42
N TYR A 45 9.53 8.96 11.60
CA TYR A 45 10.91 9.24 11.98
C TYR A 45 11.46 8.26 13.03
N ILE A 46 11.05 8.42 14.28
CA ILE A 46 11.50 7.59 15.42
C ILE A 46 10.30 7.19 16.31
N MET A 47 9.13 7.80 16.13
CA MET A 47 7.94 7.56 16.97
C MET A 47 6.85 6.84 16.18
N LYS A 48 6.15 5.91 16.85
CA LYS A 48 4.92 5.34 16.32
C LYS A 48 3.82 6.39 16.34
N LYS A 49 3.06 6.46 15.26
CA LYS A 49 1.88 7.30 15.11
C LYS A 49 0.71 6.41 14.71
N GLU A 50 -0.46 6.79 15.16
CA GLU A 50 -1.73 6.13 14.86
C GLU A 50 -2.65 7.17 14.23
N MET A 51 -3.41 6.73 13.23
CA MET A 51 -4.39 7.53 12.52
C MET A 51 -5.67 6.72 12.39
N TYR A 52 -6.79 7.36 12.69
CA TYR A 52 -8.12 6.77 12.65
C TYR A 52 -8.85 7.38 11.47
N PHE A 53 -9.51 6.57 10.66
CA PHE A 53 -10.33 7.04 9.55
C PHE A 53 -11.43 6.03 9.22
N ASP A 54 -12.54 6.52 8.71
CA ASP A 54 -13.65 5.70 8.21
C ASP A 54 -13.53 5.52 6.68
N ILE A 55 -14.00 4.39 6.16
CA ILE A 55 -14.08 4.14 4.72
C ILE A 55 -14.89 5.19 3.96
N TYR A 56 -15.90 5.80 4.59
CA TYR A 56 -16.72 6.85 4.01
C TYR A 56 -16.00 8.21 3.96
N GLU A 57 -14.92 8.40 4.72
CA GLU A 57 -14.05 9.58 4.64
C GLU A 57 -13.04 9.48 3.48
N VAL A 58 -13.01 8.37 2.75
CA VAL A 58 -12.09 8.16 1.62
C VAL A 58 -12.62 8.85 0.38
N GLU A 59 -11.92 9.90 -0.06
CA GLU A 59 -12.25 10.64 -1.28
C GLU A 59 -11.69 9.94 -2.52
N THR A 60 -10.41 9.56 -2.48
CA THR A 60 -9.75 8.91 -3.62
C THR A 60 -8.72 7.89 -3.19
N VAL A 61 -8.54 6.85 -4.00
CA VAL A 61 -7.50 5.85 -3.83
C VAL A 61 -6.75 5.66 -5.14
N SER A 62 -5.43 5.59 -5.07
CA SER A 62 -4.57 5.44 -6.24
C SER A 62 -3.42 4.47 -6.01
N PHE A 63 -2.99 3.81 -7.08
CA PHE A 63 -1.86 2.88 -7.08
C PHE A 63 -0.57 3.68 -7.29
N SER A 64 0.24 3.85 -6.25
CA SER A 64 1.54 4.54 -6.38
C SER A 64 2.63 3.63 -6.94
N LYS A 65 2.65 2.35 -6.53
CA LYS A 65 3.58 1.35 -7.05
C LYS A 65 2.92 -0.01 -7.11
N MET A 66 3.10 -0.69 -8.24
CA MET A 66 2.52 -2.00 -8.47
C MET A 66 3.49 -2.84 -9.29
N ILE A 67 3.87 -3.99 -8.76
CA ILE A 67 4.70 -4.98 -9.45
C ILE A 67 3.99 -6.31 -9.31
N ILE A 68 3.62 -6.91 -10.44
CA ILE A 68 2.96 -8.19 -10.50
C ILE A 68 3.95 -9.25 -11.00
N LYS A 69 4.02 -10.38 -10.30
CA LYS A 69 4.79 -11.56 -10.69
C LYS A 69 3.92 -12.78 -10.47
N ASN A 70 3.93 -13.72 -11.41
CA ASN A 70 3.16 -14.98 -11.32
C ASN A 70 1.66 -14.79 -11.00
N LYS A 71 1.02 -13.74 -11.54
CA LYS A 71 -0.38 -13.36 -11.24
C LYS A 71 -0.65 -12.96 -9.79
N GLU A 72 0.36 -12.46 -9.09
CA GLU A 72 0.27 -11.95 -7.72
C GLU A 72 0.98 -10.62 -7.59
N PHE A 73 0.57 -9.81 -6.63
CA PHE A 73 1.31 -8.61 -6.26
C PHE A 73 2.62 -9.03 -5.57
N SER A 74 3.73 -8.81 -6.27
CA SER A 74 5.07 -8.86 -5.66
C SER A 74 5.33 -7.59 -4.84
N ARG A 75 4.78 -6.46 -5.28
CA ARG A 75 4.81 -5.19 -4.55
C ARG A 75 3.56 -4.40 -4.86
N LEU A 76 2.92 -3.87 -3.83
CA LEU A 76 1.75 -3.01 -3.94
C LEU A 76 1.91 -1.85 -2.96
N THR A 77 1.66 -0.63 -3.43
CA THR A 77 1.64 0.57 -2.61
C THR A 77 0.43 1.40 -3.00
N LEU A 78 -0.47 1.59 -2.04
CA LEU A 78 -1.67 2.41 -2.21
C LEU A 78 -1.48 3.77 -1.56
N VAL A 79 -2.10 4.77 -2.17
CA VAL A 79 -2.25 6.11 -1.61
C VAL A 79 -3.74 6.38 -1.50
N ILE A 80 -4.18 6.61 -0.28
CA ILE A 80 -5.55 6.92 0.08
C ILE A 80 -5.57 8.38 0.49
N THR A 81 -6.43 9.17 -0.14
CA THR A 81 -6.69 10.57 0.20
C THR A 81 -8.05 10.64 0.87
N LEU A 82 -8.07 11.26 2.05
CA LEU A 82 -9.30 11.48 2.81
C LEU A 82 -9.90 12.86 2.46
N GLU A 83 -11.19 13.04 2.74
CA GLU A 83 -11.92 14.31 2.49
C GLU A 83 -11.26 15.55 3.11
N ASN A 84 -10.55 15.37 4.22
CA ASN A 84 -9.82 16.44 4.90
C ASN A 84 -8.43 16.75 4.28
N ASN A 85 -8.14 16.19 3.11
CA ASN A 85 -6.84 16.21 2.41
C ASN A 85 -5.69 15.46 3.13
N ASP A 86 -5.99 14.64 4.14
CA ASP A 86 -4.97 13.77 4.71
C ASP A 86 -4.63 12.64 3.73
N ILE A 87 -3.33 12.29 3.68
CA ILE A 87 -2.82 11.29 2.76
C ILE A 87 -2.24 10.11 3.53
N ILE A 88 -2.88 8.96 3.41
CA ILE A 88 -2.42 7.69 3.95
C ILE A 88 -1.71 6.91 2.84
N ARG A 89 -0.53 6.39 3.16
CA ARG A 89 0.26 5.57 2.21
C ARG A 89 0.47 4.19 2.79
N LEU A 90 -0.20 3.20 2.20
CA LEU A 90 -0.02 1.79 2.54
C LEU A 90 1.11 1.24 1.69
N PHE A 91 2.30 1.10 2.28
CA PHE A 91 3.47 0.52 1.62
C PHE A 91 3.49 -1.00 1.71
N ASN A 92 2.81 -1.56 2.71
CA ASN A 92 2.70 -3.00 2.88
C ASN A 92 1.56 -3.53 2.01
N LYS A 93 1.89 -4.50 1.14
CA LYS A 93 0.91 -5.21 0.32
C LYS A 93 -0.25 -5.75 1.17
N ARG A 94 0.04 -6.40 2.30
CA ARG A 94 -0.99 -7.02 3.14
C ARG A 94 -2.03 -5.99 3.62
N ASN A 95 -1.57 -4.84 4.11
CA ASN A 95 -2.44 -3.75 4.54
C ASN A 95 -3.28 -3.20 3.38
N ALA A 96 -2.69 -3.10 2.19
CA ALA A 96 -3.41 -2.71 0.98
C ALA A 96 -4.52 -3.72 0.61
N ILE A 97 -4.28 -5.03 0.73
CA ILE A 97 -5.31 -6.03 0.46
C ILE A 97 -6.39 -6.04 1.56
N ILE A 98 -6.05 -5.83 2.84
CA ILE A 98 -7.03 -5.65 3.92
C ILE A 98 -7.97 -4.48 3.61
N PHE A 99 -7.40 -3.36 3.16
CA PHE A 99 -8.20 -2.20 2.73
C PHE A 99 -9.14 -2.56 1.58
N PHE A 100 -8.68 -3.30 0.55
CA PHE A 100 -9.55 -3.75 -0.54
C PHE A 100 -10.66 -4.70 -0.09
N LYS A 101 -10.37 -5.62 0.84
CA LYS A 101 -11.37 -6.52 1.43
C LYS A 101 -12.49 -5.70 2.09
N SER A 102 -12.14 -4.74 2.93
CA SER A 102 -13.11 -3.88 3.60
C SER A 102 -13.86 -2.96 2.63
N CYS A 103 -13.22 -2.45 1.58
CA CYS A 103 -13.93 -1.76 0.49
C CYS A 103 -15.00 -2.65 -0.15
N LYS A 104 -14.66 -3.90 -0.47
CA LYS A 104 -15.61 -4.83 -1.08
C LYS A 104 -16.81 -5.12 -0.18
N GLU A 105 -16.60 -5.20 1.14
CA GLU A 105 -17.63 -5.54 2.12
C GLU A 105 -18.48 -4.33 2.53
N ASN A 106 -17.84 -3.19 2.83
CA ASN A 106 -18.49 -2.03 3.47
C ASN A 106 -18.79 -0.88 2.49
N SER A 107 -18.04 -0.76 1.39
CA SER A 107 -18.25 0.28 0.36
C SER A 107 -18.02 -0.24 -1.06
N PRO A 108 -18.95 -1.05 -1.62
CA PRO A 108 -18.81 -1.61 -2.96
C PRO A 108 -18.66 -0.54 -4.05
N VAL A 109 -19.23 0.65 -3.84
CA VAL A 109 -19.11 1.79 -4.75
C VAL A 109 -17.66 2.26 -4.83
N LEU A 110 -17.01 2.48 -3.68
CA LEU A 110 -15.59 2.84 -3.62
C LEU A 110 -14.74 1.75 -4.26
N TYR A 111 -15.03 0.48 -3.97
CA TYR A 111 -14.31 -0.65 -4.57
C TYR A 111 -14.32 -0.61 -6.10
N GLU A 112 -15.49 -0.45 -6.72
CA GLU A 112 -15.59 -0.38 -8.19
C GLU A 112 -14.92 0.88 -8.75
N GLU A 113 -15.05 2.03 -8.08
CA GLU A 113 -14.39 3.28 -8.52
C GLU A 113 -12.87 3.16 -8.61
N ILE A 114 -12.25 2.41 -7.70
CA ILE A 114 -10.80 2.17 -7.70
C ILE A 114 -10.37 1.50 -9.01
N PHE A 115 -11.08 0.44 -9.42
CA PHE A 115 -10.73 -0.30 -10.62
C PHE A 115 -11.06 0.49 -11.89
N VAL A 116 -12.23 1.14 -11.95
CA VAL A 116 -12.63 1.98 -13.09
C VAL A 116 -11.62 3.11 -13.31
N LYS A 117 -11.25 3.85 -12.25
CA LYS A 117 -10.24 4.92 -12.37
C LYS A 117 -8.86 4.35 -12.76
N SER A 118 -8.48 3.18 -12.25
CA SER A 118 -7.20 2.56 -12.58
C SER A 118 -7.09 2.10 -14.04
N ASP A 119 -8.18 1.62 -14.62
CA ASP A 119 -8.25 1.20 -16.03
C ASP A 119 -8.20 2.42 -16.97
N ILE A 120 -8.68 3.59 -16.52
CA ILE A 120 -8.64 4.85 -17.28
C ILE A 120 -7.24 5.48 -17.28
N PHE A 121 -6.51 5.44 -16.16
CA PHE A 121 -5.12 5.90 -16.09
C PHE A 121 -4.13 4.90 -16.71
N GLY A 122 -4.54 3.64 -16.86
CA GLY A 122 -3.79 2.54 -17.46
C GLY A 122 -4.00 2.40 -18.97
N GLY A 123 -3.94 3.49 -19.73
CA GLY A 123 -3.94 3.52 -21.20
C GLY A 123 -2.75 2.80 -21.88
N MET A 124 -2.33 1.65 -21.38
CA MET A 124 -1.63 0.62 -22.14
C MET A 124 -2.61 -0.53 -22.42
N PRO A 125 -3.35 -0.47 -23.55
CA PRO A 125 -4.00 -1.66 -24.07
C PRO A 125 -2.90 -2.64 -24.49
N GLY A 126 -2.66 -3.69 -23.70
CA GLY A 126 -1.87 -4.83 -24.16
C GLY A 126 -0.81 -5.44 -23.23
N PHE A 127 -0.73 -5.13 -21.93
CA PHE A 127 0.27 -5.76 -21.04
C PHE A 127 -0.28 -6.75 -20.00
N PHE A 128 -1.59 -6.79 -19.77
CA PHE A 128 -2.22 -7.77 -18.88
C PHE A 128 -2.88 -8.88 -19.71
N GLY A 129 -2.12 -9.94 -19.99
CA GLY A 129 -2.68 -11.15 -20.59
C GLY A 129 -3.76 -11.74 -19.69
N LEU A 130 -5.00 -11.81 -20.20
CA LEU A 130 -6.13 -12.65 -19.77
C LEU A 130 -6.52 -12.65 -18.27
N THR A 131 -5.96 -11.79 -17.43
CA THR A 131 -6.26 -11.69 -15.99
C THR A 131 -6.36 -10.22 -15.62
N SER A 132 -7.53 -9.78 -15.17
CA SER A 132 -7.77 -8.40 -14.78
C SER A 132 -7.08 -8.08 -13.45
N LEU A 133 -6.76 -6.80 -13.20
CA LEU A 133 -6.24 -6.35 -11.90
C LEU A 133 -7.16 -6.80 -10.76
N ARG A 134 -8.47 -6.72 -11.00
CA ARG A 134 -9.53 -7.18 -10.11
C ARG A 134 -9.38 -8.66 -9.77
N ASP A 135 -9.17 -9.53 -10.75
CA ASP A 135 -8.97 -10.96 -10.51
C ASP A 135 -7.77 -11.24 -9.59
N ILE A 136 -6.68 -10.46 -9.73
CA ILE A 136 -5.50 -10.59 -8.88
C ILE A 136 -5.84 -10.17 -7.44
N VAL A 137 -6.51 -9.04 -7.26
CA VAL A 137 -6.94 -8.55 -5.94
C VAL A 137 -7.88 -9.57 -5.29
N GLU A 138 -8.87 -10.08 -6.01
CA GLU A 138 -9.83 -11.06 -5.50
C GLU A 138 -9.17 -12.37 -5.07
N ASN A 139 -8.16 -12.84 -5.82
CA ASN A 139 -7.39 -14.02 -5.45
C ASN A 139 -6.49 -13.77 -4.23
N GLU A 140 -6.01 -12.55 -3.99
CA GLU A 140 -5.27 -12.22 -2.77
C GLU A 140 -6.18 -12.05 -1.55
N ILE A 141 -7.38 -11.50 -1.72
CA ILE A 141 -8.39 -11.41 -0.64
C ILE A 141 -8.76 -12.82 -0.17
N LYS A 142 -9.09 -13.74 -1.10
CA LYS A 142 -9.43 -15.14 -0.75
C LYS A 142 -8.33 -15.83 0.03
N ARG A 143 -7.06 -15.60 -0.34
CA ARG A 143 -5.92 -16.18 0.37
C ARG A 143 -5.75 -15.63 1.77
N LEU A 144 -5.99 -14.34 1.97
CA LEU A 144 -5.99 -13.76 3.33
C LEU A 144 -7.09 -14.36 4.19
N GLU A 145 -8.29 -14.57 3.64
CA GLU A 145 -9.39 -15.22 4.36
C GLU A 145 -9.07 -16.69 4.71
N GLU A 146 -8.32 -17.40 3.88
CA GLU A 146 -7.85 -18.76 4.16
C GLU A 146 -6.76 -18.79 5.24
N GLU A 147 -5.88 -17.78 5.30
CA GLU A 147 -4.84 -17.65 6.34
C GLU A 147 -5.41 -17.26 7.72
N GLU A 148 -6.61 -16.67 7.76
CA GLU A 148 -7.29 -16.23 9.00
C GLU A 148 -8.21 -17.31 9.62
N ARG A 149 -8.43 -18.45 8.95
CA ARG A 149 -9.20 -19.61 9.45
C ARG A 149 -8.33 -20.67 10.12
#